data_AF-A0AAP8MVZ2-F1
#
_entry.id   AF-A0AAP8MVZ2-F1
#
_cell.length_a   1.000
_cell.length_b   1.000
_cell.length_c   1.000
_cell.angle_alpha   90.00
_cell.angle_beta   90.00
_cell.angle_gamma   90.00
#
_symmetry.space_group_name_H-M   'P 1'
#
loop_
_entity.id
_entity.type
_entity.pdbx_description
1 polymer ?
#
loop_
_entity_poly.entity_id
_entity_poly.type
_entity_poly.pdbx_seq_one_letter_code
_entity_poly.pdbx_strand_id
1 'polypeptide(L)'
;MKRNLIVLAVSSCFITACSDSDDAITPNSNQNLDVKAIDGYLNGANVWLDVNSNFVMDEGEPAAISGEGGEASLDVTGVEGYEKYPVVVQAIKGVTIDEDNPDKAINYDFIMTAPAGETNITPLSTLVKLNMDTTNSSKEEAVVAVSEKLNISQEKILSDYIEDPETANKARNLVGSGVLPDSSQDAATVFETENYYSEDETLAQVSQLVKELEPTEAIITDGDSLSVVETDDDTDNDGYLNSEDVFPLNANEWLDSDEDGVGDNSDAFPQDPNETVDSDGDGVGDNSDAFPLNPAESKDSDGDKIGDNADAFPNDPNETIDSDGDGVGDSSDIFPLDPAESKDSDGDKVGDNADAFPNDPNETVDSDGDGFGDNSDVFPLDPTENKDSDGDKVGDNTDAFPLDPYESKDTDGDSIGDNEDVFPTDPNESQDLDGDQIGDNADIDDDNDLIADLEDNCPSINNPTQKDYDEDGIGDACDSEELATFSNAQFDSSKWL
;
A
#
# COMPACT_ATOMS: atom_id res chain seq x y z
N MET A 1 9.02 101.86 20.40
CA MET A 1 8.15 100.66 20.31
C MET A 1 7.57 100.34 21.71
N LYS A 2 6.59 99.45 21.83
CA LYS A 2 6.03 98.94 23.12
C LYS A 2 6.83 97.66 23.51
N ARG A 3 7.19 97.34 24.77
CA ARG A 3 6.41 97.10 26.03
C ARG A 3 5.49 95.88 25.92
N ASN A 4 5.48 94.87 26.82
CA ASN A 4 6.19 94.62 28.12
C ASN A 4 7.11 93.35 28.00
N LEU A 5 7.48 92.48 28.97
CA LEU A 5 7.27 92.30 30.44
C LEU A 5 8.52 91.61 31.10
N ILE A 6 8.41 90.94 32.27
CA ILE A 6 9.48 90.38 33.12
C ILE A 6 8.92 89.19 33.98
N VAL A 7 9.80 88.44 34.69
CA VAL A 7 9.63 87.51 35.87
C VAL A 7 8.87 86.16 35.66
N LEU A 8 9.03 85.09 36.47
CA LEU A 8 9.77 84.71 37.71
C LEU A 8 10.00 83.16 37.63
N ALA A 9 11.13 82.46 37.86
CA ALA A 9 12.15 82.34 38.93
C ALA A 9 11.81 81.38 40.12
N VAL A 10 12.81 80.59 40.60
CA VAL A 10 12.82 79.72 41.82
C VAL A 10 11.98 78.42 41.67
N SER A 11 12.36 77.21 42.12
CA SER A 11 13.11 76.81 43.34
C SER A 11 13.96 75.54 43.22
N SER A 12 15.05 75.48 43.99
CA SER A 12 15.70 74.23 44.45
C SER A 12 15.06 73.75 45.76
N CYS A 13 15.27 72.49 46.15
CA CYS A 13 15.02 72.01 47.52
C CYS A 13 16.08 70.99 47.94
N PHE A 14 16.53 71.08 49.19
CA PHE A 14 17.44 70.17 49.91
C PHE A 14 16.92 70.05 51.36
N ILE A 15 17.52 69.15 52.16
CA ILE A 15 17.18 68.74 53.54
C ILE A 15 16.36 67.44 53.56
N THR A 16 16.61 66.35 54.31
CA THR A 16 17.73 65.77 55.11
C THR A 16 17.19 65.13 56.40
N ALA A 17 17.57 63.86 56.63
CA ALA A 17 17.68 63.13 57.92
C ALA A 17 16.47 62.44 58.61
N CYS A 18 16.75 61.21 59.08
CA CYS A 18 16.16 60.44 60.20
C CYS A 18 14.71 59.90 60.05
N SER A 19 14.30 58.82 60.74
CA SER A 19 14.92 58.01 61.83
C SER A 19 14.55 56.52 61.77
N ASP A 20 15.19 55.69 62.59
CA ASP A 20 14.91 54.24 62.75
C ASP A 20 13.47 53.89 63.17
N SER A 21 13.02 52.69 62.76
CA SER A 21 12.12 51.82 63.52
C SER A 21 12.17 50.39 62.98
N ASP A 22 12.71 49.43 63.75
CA ASP A 22 12.51 47.99 63.51
C ASP A 22 11.02 47.65 63.66
N ASP A 23 10.43 46.87 62.74
CA ASP A 23 9.27 46.06 63.06
C ASP A 23 9.12 44.80 62.17
N ALA A 24 8.46 43.79 62.73
CA ALA A 24 8.30 42.39 62.32
C ALA A 24 8.42 41.95 60.84
N ILE A 25 9.13 40.83 60.65
CA ILE A 25 9.06 39.97 59.45
C ILE A 25 7.61 39.49 59.20
N THR A 26 7.09 39.74 58.01
CA THR A 26 5.96 39.00 57.42
C THR A 26 6.50 38.01 56.38
N PRO A 27 5.94 36.78 56.27
CA PRO A 27 6.43 35.79 55.31
C PRO A 27 6.17 36.24 53.87
N ASN A 28 7.04 35.78 52.96
CA ASN A 28 7.09 36.13 51.55
C ASN A 28 5.69 36.28 50.91
N SER A 29 5.42 37.44 50.32
CA SER A 29 4.61 37.48 49.12
C SER A 29 5.33 36.69 48.04
N ASN A 30 4.64 35.77 47.36
CA ASN A 30 5.18 35.22 46.11
C ASN A 30 5.54 36.40 45.18
N GLN A 31 6.77 36.39 44.67
CA GLN A 31 7.23 37.35 43.67
C GLN A 31 7.37 36.59 42.37
N ASN A 32 6.49 36.90 41.42
CA ASN A 32 6.55 36.42 40.06
C ASN A 32 7.21 37.49 39.19
N LEU A 33 8.12 37.06 38.31
CA LEU A 33 8.64 37.86 37.22
C LEU A 33 7.97 37.37 35.94
N ASP A 34 6.99 38.14 35.46
CA ASP A 34 6.28 37.86 34.22
C ASP A 34 7.09 38.40 33.03
N VAL A 35 7.32 37.56 32.02
CA VAL A 35 8.19 37.83 30.86
C VAL A 35 7.55 37.34 29.56
N LYS A 36 7.98 37.90 28.43
CA LYS A 36 7.58 37.48 27.09
C LYS A 36 8.78 37.01 26.26
N ALA A 37 8.65 35.84 25.63
CA ALA A 37 9.54 35.37 24.57
C ALA A 37 8.97 35.77 23.19
N ILE A 38 9.62 36.71 22.50
CA ILE A 38 9.08 37.34 21.29
C ILE A 38 10.06 37.19 20.13
N ASP A 39 9.77 36.27 19.20
CA ASP A 39 10.23 36.34 17.81
C ASP A 39 9.04 36.69 16.91
N GLY A 40 8.09 35.76 16.75
CA GLY A 40 6.67 35.96 16.42
C GLY A 40 5.73 35.48 17.55
N TYR A 41 6.16 35.67 18.80
CA TYR A 41 5.72 34.98 20.04
C TYR A 41 6.06 33.48 20.07
N LEU A 42 6.93 33.08 21.00
CA LEU A 42 7.42 31.71 21.11
C LEU A 42 6.68 30.92 22.19
N ASN A 43 5.93 29.90 21.78
CA ASN A 43 5.15 29.01 22.64
C ASN A 43 5.90 27.68 22.81
N GLY A 44 6.13 27.23 24.06
CA GLY A 44 6.93 26.03 24.32
C GLY A 44 8.44 26.25 24.27
N ALA A 45 8.94 27.44 24.58
CA ALA A 45 10.36 27.73 24.80
C ALA A 45 10.73 27.58 26.29
N ASN A 46 11.97 27.18 26.59
CA ASN A 46 12.49 27.24 27.97
C ASN A 46 12.78 28.71 28.32
N VAL A 47 12.39 29.16 29.51
CA VAL A 47 12.64 30.53 29.98
C VAL A 47 13.12 30.51 31.42
N TRP A 48 14.28 31.14 31.71
CA TRP A 48 14.82 31.16 33.08
C TRP A 48 15.59 32.45 33.40
N LEU A 49 15.77 32.71 34.69
CA LEU A 49 16.60 33.79 35.21
C LEU A 49 18.01 33.24 35.50
N ASP A 50 18.98 33.57 34.66
CA ASP A 50 20.38 33.13 34.82
C ASP A 50 21.05 33.93 35.96
N VAL A 51 21.15 33.30 37.14
CA VAL A 51 21.70 33.95 38.34
C VAL A 51 23.22 33.87 38.44
N ASN A 52 23.86 33.13 37.53
CA ASN A 52 25.27 32.77 37.63
C ASN A 52 26.11 33.18 36.39
N SER A 53 25.45 33.66 35.33
CA SER A 53 25.99 34.15 34.06
C SER A 53 26.66 33.08 33.19
N ASN A 54 26.10 31.87 33.16
CA ASN A 54 26.60 30.75 32.33
C ASN A 54 25.72 30.40 31.13
N PHE A 55 24.56 31.05 30.96
CA PHE A 55 23.57 30.78 29.90
C PHE A 55 23.06 29.32 29.84
N VAL A 56 23.17 28.57 30.94
CA VAL A 56 22.61 27.22 31.13
C VAL A 56 21.47 27.32 32.15
N MET A 57 20.40 26.53 31.99
CA MET A 57 19.31 26.44 32.96
C MET A 57 19.69 25.48 34.10
N ASP A 58 20.11 26.02 35.25
CA ASP A 58 20.66 25.24 36.37
C ASP A 58 19.60 24.79 37.41
N GLU A 59 19.88 23.68 38.13
CA GLU A 59 18.97 23.14 39.17
C GLU A 59 18.89 24.07 40.39
N GLY A 60 17.90 24.97 40.37
CA GLY A 60 17.63 25.94 41.44
C GLY A 60 17.37 27.36 40.94
N GLU A 61 17.53 27.62 39.64
CA GLU A 61 17.17 28.90 39.02
C GLU A 61 15.65 29.02 38.80
N PRO A 62 15.07 30.23 38.91
CA PRO A 62 13.67 30.48 38.53
C PRO A 62 13.46 30.21 37.04
N ALA A 63 12.74 29.13 36.71
CA ALA A 63 12.50 28.67 35.34
C ALA A 63 11.02 28.35 35.09
N ALA A 64 10.59 28.52 33.83
CA ALA A 64 9.27 28.17 33.31
C ALA A 64 9.36 27.78 31.82
N ILE A 65 8.23 27.38 31.25
CA ILE A 65 8.06 27.21 29.80
C ILE A 65 7.07 28.27 29.34
N SER A 66 7.32 28.93 28.21
CA SER A 66 6.41 29.93 27.64
C SER A 66 5.13 29.31 27.07
N GLY A 67 4.03 30.05 27.16
CA GLY A 67 2.71 29.68 26.64
C GLY A 67 2.23 30.56 25.49
N GLU A 68 0.90 30.67 25.38
CA GLU A 68 0.19 31.52 24.40
C GLU A 68 0.65 32.98 24.50
N GLY A 69 0.93 33.64 23.36
CA GLY A 69 1.47 35.00 23.33
C GLY A 69 2.91 35.13 23.88
N GLY A 70 3.63 34.01 23.98
CA GLY A 70 5.01 33.95 24.48
C GLY A 70 5.18 34.17 25.98
N GLU A 71 4.09 34.19 26.75
CA GLU A 71 4.11 34.56 28.18
C GLU A 71 4.70 33.43 29.05
N ALA A 72 5.62 33.79 29.95
CA ALA A 72 6.14 32.93 31.02
C ALA A 72 6.17 33.69 32.35
N SER A 73 6.08 32.98 33.48
CA SER A 73 6.05 33.58 34.82
C SER A 73 7.00 32.84 35.76
N LEU A 74 8.11 33.48 36.13
CA LEU A 74 9.19 32.89 36.92
C LEU A 74 8.96 33.17 38.42
N ASP A 75 8.94 32.13 39.25
CA ASP A 75 8.85 32.30 40.71
C ASP A 75 10.22 32.70 41.29
N VAL A 76 10.46 34.02 41.39
CA VAL A 76 11.69 34.61 41.92
C VAL A 76 11.67 34.75 43.46
N THR A 77 10.76 34.04 44.16
CA THR A 77 10.55 34.12 45.61
C THR A 77 11.77 33.63 46.41
N GLY A 78 12.66 34.57 46.74
CA GLY A 78 13.89 34.32 47.50
C GLY A 78 15.17 34.73 46.78
N VAL A 79 15.10 35.19 45.53
CA VAL A 79 16.23 35.73 44.78
C VAL A 79 16.39 37.23 45.11
N GLU A 80 17.39 37.58 45.93
CA GLU A 80 17.58 38.96 46.40
C GLU A 80 18.07 39.92 45.29
N GLY A 81 17.13 40.70 44.74
CA GLY A 81 17.41 41.67 43.69
C GLY A 81 17.53 41.00 42.32
N TYR A 82 16.51 40.22 41.98
CA TYR A 82 16.38 39.48 40.72
C TYR A 82 16.52 40.37 39.47
N GLU A 83 16.23 41.66 39.58
CA GLU A 83 16.32 42.66 38.49
C GLU A 83 17.77 42.91 38.00
N LYS A 84 18.78 42.30 38.63
CA LYS A 84 20.20 42.40 38.25
C LYS A 84 20.66 41.27 37.33
N TYR A 85 19.84 40.24 37.15
CA TYR A 85 20.17 39.07 36.35
C TYR A 85 19.46 39.15 35.00
N PRO A 86 20.08 38.67 33.91
CA PRO A 86 19.40 38.54 32.63
C PRO A 86 18.38 37.40 32.70
N VAL A 87 17.31 37.54 31.92
CA VAL A 87 16.44 36.40 31.57
C VAL A 87 16.96 35.84 30.25
N VAL A 88 16.94 34.51 30.14
CA VAL A 88 17.35 33.76 28.95
C VAL A 88 16.15 32.96 28.46
N VAL A 89 15.97 32.95 27.14
CA VAL A 89 14.97 32.14 26.43
C VAL A 89 15.72 31.21 25.49
N GLN A 90 15.43 29.91 25.55
CA GLN A 90 15.90 28.91 24.59
C GLN A 90 14.69 28.39 23.80
N ALA A 91 14.69 28.66 22.51
CA ALA A 91 13.78 28.08 21.54
C ALA A 91 14.35 26.73 21.09
N ILE A 92 13.51 25.69 21.08
CA ILE A 92 13.91 24.29 20.89
C ILE A 92 13.36 23.74 19.58
N LYS A 93 14.25 23.22 18.73
CA LYS A 93 13.94 22.60 17.44
C LYS A 93 12.92 21.48 17.58
N GLY A 94 11.85 21.56 16.80
CA GLY A 94 10.77 20.57 16.78
C GLY A 94 9.89 20.54 18.04
N VAL A 95 10.04 21.49 18.97
CA VAL A 95 9.25 21.57 20.22
C VAL A 95 8.62 22.95 20.39
N THR A 96 9.39 24.02 20.23
CA THR A 96 8.87 25.40 20.29
C THR A 96 8.11 25.74 19.00
N ILE A 97 6.95 26.35 19.15
CA ILE A 97 6.12 26.87 18.07
C ILE A 97 6.25 28.39 18.07
N ASP A 98 6.43 28.96 16.89
CA ASP A 98 6.36 30.41 16.64
C ASP A 98 4.92 30.75 16.21
N GLU A 99 4.23 31.67 16.90
CA GLU A 99 2.79 31.92 16.67
C GLU A 99 2.50 32.70 15.38
N ASP A 100 3.54 33.24 14.72
CA ASP A 100 3.51 33.66 13.31
C ASP A 100 3.30 32.47 12.34
N ASN A 101 3.67 31.24 12.75
CA ASN A 101 3.60 30.01 11.97
C ASN A 101 3.02 28.82 12.79
N PRO A 102 1.80 28.94 13.36
CA PRO A 102 1.34 28.10 14.47
C PRO A 102 1.13 26.61 14.14
N ASP A 103 1.08 26.25 12.87
CA ASP A 103 0.99 24.86 12.39
C ASP A 103 2.37 24.15 12.34
N LYS A 104 3.48 24.84 12.65
CA LYS A 104 4.85 24.30 12.57
C LYS A 104 5.67 24.64 13.82
N ALA A 105 6.35 23.64 14.37
CA ALA A 105 7.46 23.88 15.30
C ALA A 105 8.70 24.36 14.52
N ILE A 106 9.55 25.16 15.17
CA ILE A 106 10.77 25.73 14.56
C ILE A 106 11.77 24.63 14.15
N ASN A 107 12.53 24.87 13.09
CA ASN A 107 13.43 23.88 12.47
C ASN A 107 14.91 24.03 12.87
N TYR A 108 15.24 24.96 13.75
CA TYR A 108 16.56 25.17 14.36
C TYR A 108 16.39 25.59 15.83
N ASP A 109 17.45 25.43 16.62
CA ASP A 109 17.53 25.87 18.02
C ASP A 109 18.12 27.27 18.10
N PHE A 110 17.68 28.12 19.04
CA PHE A 110 18.30 29.43 19.27
C PHE A 110 18.08 29.97 20.68
N ILE A 111 18.98 30.84 21.13
CA ILE A 111 18.93 31.52 22.42
C ILE A 111 18.78 33.04 22.26
N MET A 112 17.83 33.59 23.02
CA MET A 112 17.65 35.03 23.20
C MET A 112 17.87 35.43 24.66
N THR A 113 18.27 36.68 24.87
CA THR A 113 18.39 37.28 26.20
C THR A 113 18.14 38.78 26.15
N ALA A 114 18.19 39.46 27.28
CA ALA A 114 18.02 40.90 27.38
C ALA A 114 18.95 41.48 28.45
N PRO A 115 19.20 42.81 28.43
CA PRO A 115 19.80 43.51 29.55
C PRO A 115 19.04 43.24 30.85
N ALA A 116 19.77 43.14 31.97
CA ALA A 116 19.19 42.85 33.27
C ALA A 116 18.03 43.81 33.64
N GLY A 117 16.91 43.23 34.07
CA GLY A 117 15.69 43.93 34.44
C GLY A 117 14.70 44.22 33.30
N GLU A 118 15.00 43.82 32.06
CA GLU A 118 14.00 43.79 30.97
C GLU A 118 13.16 42.51 31.01
N THR A 119 11.90 42.60 30.56
CA THR A 119 10.93 41.48 30.56
C THR A 119 10.51 41.02 29.16
N ASN A 120 10.82 41.79 28.12
CA ASN A 120 10.61 41.40 26.72
C ASN A 120 11.93 40.83 26.19
N ILE A 121 11.95 39.54 25.89
CA ILE A 121 13.16 38.82 25.44
C ILE A 121 13.01 38.52 23.95
N THR A 122 13.83 39.19 23.15
CA THR A 122 13.66 39.31 21.70
C THR A 122 15.02 39.30 20.96
N PRO A 123 15.05 39.16 19.62
CA PRO A 123 16.30 39.26 18.86
C PRO A 123 16.97 40.64 19.03
N LEU A 124 16.15 41.70 19.14
CA LEU A 124 16.62 43.08 19.34
C LEU A 124 17.17 43.31 20.75
N SER A 125 16.53 42.75 21.80
CA SER A 125 17.09 42.83 23.17
C SER A 125 18.38 42.03 23.28
N THR A 126 18.51 40.94 22.53
CA THR A 126 19.72 40.11 22.48
C THR A 126 20.87 40.88 21.84
N LEU A 127 20.63 41.61 20.75
CA LEU A 127 21.64 42.53 20.17
C LEU A 127 22.05 43.66 21.12
N VAL A 128 21.13 44.22 21.91
CA VAL A 128 21.50 45.22 22.94
C VAL A 128 22.40 44.60 24.00
N LYS A 129 22.09 43.39 24.50
CA LYS A 129 22.92 42.68 25.48
C LYS A 129 24.32 42.36 24.89
N LEU A 130 24.37 41.81 23.68
CA LEU A 130 25.63 41.60 22.93
C LEU A 130 26.44 42.89 22.79
N ASN A 131 25.81 44.01 22.44
CA ASN A 131 26.51 45.28 22.29
C ASN A 131 26.99 45.86 23.62
N MET A 132 26.20 45.75 24.70
CA MET A 132 26.62 46.13 26.06
C MET A 132 27.89 45.39 26.49
N ASP A 133 27.93 44.06 26.30
CA ASP A 133 29.04 43.24 26.78
C ASP A 133 30.30 43.45 25.91
N THR A 134 30.16 43.44 24.58
CA THR A 134 31.29 43.63 23.65
C THR A 134 31.91 45.03 23.70
N THR A 135 31.11 46.08 23.97
CA THR A 135 31.61 47.47 24.04
C THR A 135 31.80 47.98 25.48
N ASN A 136 31.44 47.18 26.49
CA ASN A 136 31.40 47.56 27.91
C ASN A 136 30.65 48.88 28.17
N SER A 137 29.51 49.05 27.49
CA SER A 137 28.70 50.28 27.48
C SER A 137 27.44 50.17 28.34
N SER A 138 26.82 51.31 28.65
CA SER A 138 25.52 51.33 29.34
C SER A 138 24.39 50.84 28.43
N LYS A 139 23.28 50.37 29.02
CA LYS A 139 22.08 49.94 28.29
C LYS A 139 21.56 51.06 27.38
N GLU A 140 21.61 52.30 27.86
CA GLU A 140 21.19 53.48 27.12
C GLU A 140 22.11 53.75 25.90
N GLU A 141 23.41 53.55 26.02
CA GLU A 141 24.37 53.69 24.91
C GLU A 141 24.21 52.55 23.89
N ALA A 142 24.00 51.31 24.34
CA ALA A 142 23.77 50.17 23.46
C ALA A 142 22.43 50.25 22.71
N VAL A 143 21.34 50.69 23.36
CA VAL A 143 20.06 50.97 22.68
C VAL A 143 20.22 52.05 21.60
N VAL A 144 21.02 53.10 21.87
CA VAL A 144 21.35 54.11 20.84
C VAL A 144 22.10 53.45 19.67
N ALA A 145 23.17 52.69 19.95
CA ALA A 145 23.98 52.04 18.90
C ALA A 145 23.17 51.08 18.01
N VAL A 146 22.34 50.21 18.61
CA VAL A 146 21.46 49.30 17.86
C VAL A 146 20.39 50.09 17.07
N SER A 147 19.80 51.14 17.65
CA SER A 147 18.82 51.99 16.94
C SER A 147 19.39 52.68 15.71
N GLU A 148 20.62 53.20 15.79
CA GLU A 148 21.28 53.90 14.69
C GLU A 148 21.79 52.91 13.62
N LYS A 149 22.32 51.74 14.01
CA LYS A 149 22.81 50.74 13.05
C LYS A 149 21.65 49.99 12.34
N LEU A 150 20.50 49.75 12.98
CA LEU A 150 19.35 49.07 12.35
C LEU A 150 18.28 50.01 11.75
N ASN A 151 18.39 51.33 11.96
CA ASN A 151 17.36 52.31 11.61
C ASN A 151 15.97 51.92 12.16
N ILE A 152 15.92 51.72 13.48
CA ILE A 152 14.70 51.44 14.26
C ILE A 152 14.61 52.49 15.36
N SER A 153 13.41 52.95 15.74
CA SER A 153 13.28 53.94 16.84
C SER A 153 13.71 53.35 18.18
N GLN A 154 14.44 54.11 18.99
CA GLN A 154 14.97 53.68 20.31
C GLN A 154 13.88 53.13 21.24
N GLU A 155 12.67 53.68 21.15
CA GLU A 155 11.50 53.26 21.93
C GLU A 155 10.95 51.87 21.55
N LYS A 156 11.37 51.31 20.41
CA LYS A 156 10.97 49.98 19.91
C LYS A 156 12.00 48.87 20.16
N ILE A 157 13.25 49.21 20.50
CA ILE A 157 14.36 48.23 20.59
C ILE A 157 14.16 47.19 21.71
N LEU A 158 13.51 47.60 22.81
CA LEU A 158 13.21 46.75 23.97
C LEU A 158 11.68 46.59 24.19
N SER A 159 10.86 46.98 23.21
CA SER A 159 9.41 46.80 23.28
C SER A 159 8.98 45.44 22.75
N ASP A 160 7.75 45.07 23.06
CA ASP A 160 6.97 44.20 22.19
C ASP A 160 6.85 44.91 20.83
N TYR A 161 7.36 44.30 19.74
CA TYR A 161 7.44 44.92 18.42
C TYR A 161 6.41 44.37 17.43
N ILE A 162 5.61 43.37 17.81
CA ILE A 162 4.75 42.60 16.90
C ILE A 162 3.69 43.49 16.22
N GLU A 163 3.24 44.57 16.87
CA GLU A 163 2.32 45.56 16.28
C GLU A 163 2.97 46.46 15.20
N ASP A 164 4.28 46.36 14.96
CA ASP A 164 5.03 47.20 14.02
C ASP A 164 5.78 46.37 12.95
N PRO A 165 5.18 46.16 11.76
CA PRO A 165 5.72 45.24 10.74
C PRO A 165 7.15 45.54 10.26
N GLU A 166 7.59 46.80 10.28
CA GLU A 166 8.96 47.17 9.91
C GLU A 166 9.98 46.62 10.93
N THR A 167 9.70 46.80 12.23
CA THR A 167 10.56 46.29 13.31
C THR A 167 10.48 44.77 13.40
N ALA A 168 9.29 44.18 13.22
CA ALA A 168 9.09 42.74 13.22
C ALA A 168 9.83 42.03 12.07
N ASN A 169 9.81 42.58 10.85
CA ASN A 169 10.61 42.05 9.74
C ASN A 169 12.11 42.08 10.06
N LYS A 170 12.61 43.22 10.55
CA LYS A 170 14.02 43.37 10.92
C LYS A 170 14.43 42.40 12.03
N ALA A 171 13.57 42.14 13.00
CA ALA A 171 13.84 41.21 14.09
C ALA A 171 13.88 39.75 13.61
N ARG A 172 12.89 39.29 12.83
CA ARG A 172 12.87 37.91 12.28
C ARG A 172 14.07 37.63 11.37
N ASN A 173 14.52 38.64 10.60
CA ASN A 173 15.74 38.55 9.79
C ASN A 173 17.03 38.34 10.62
N LEU A 174 17.06 38.74 11.91
CA LEU A 174 18.19 38.45 12.81
C LEU A 174 18.25 36.99 13.24
N VAL A 175 17.08 36.35 13.37
CA VAL A 175 16.99 34.93 13.72
C VAL A 175 17.33 34.07 12.50
N GLY A 176 16.73 34.37 11.35
CA GLY A 176 16.99 33.68 10.09
C GLY A 176 18.41 33.85 9.53
N SER A 177 19.21 34.78 10.05
CA SER A 177 20.61 34.98 9.66
C SER A 177 21.64 34.25 10.54
N GLY A 178 21.20 33.47 11.53
CA GLY A 178 22.10 32.69 12.40
C GLY A 178 22.98 33.55 13.32
N VAL A 179 22.60 34.81 13.55
CA VAL A 179 23.32 35.77 14.40
C VAL A 179 23.10 35.50 15.89
N LEU A 180 22.03 34.80 16.25
CA LEU A 180 21.73 34.36 17.61
C LEU A 180 22.44 33.02 17.91
N PRO A 181 23.00 32.80 19.11
CA PRO A 181 23.61 31.52 19.47
C PRO A 181 22.61 30.37 19.44
N ASP A 182 23.00 29.20 18.91
CA ASP A 182 22.12 28.02 18.84
C ASP A 182 21.93 27.31 20.20
N SER A 183 22.87 27.52 21.13
CA SER A 183 23.00 26.72 22.34
C SER A 183 23.66 27.49 23.48
N SER A 184 23.49 26.99 24.72
CA SER A 184 24.07 27.59 25.93
C SER A 184 25.59 27.70 25.89
N GLN A 185 26.26 26.74 25.24
CA GLN A 185 27.71 26.72 25.15
C GLN A 185 28.23 27.81 24.20
N ASP A 186 27.52 28.05 23.10
CA ASP A 186 27.86 29.09 22.13
C ASP A 186 27.46 30.46 22.66
N ALA A 187 26.32 30.59 23.36
CA ALA A 187 25.96 31.80 24.09
C ALA A 187 27.06 32.19 25.09
N ALA A 188 27.46 31.28 26.00
CA ALA A 188 28.55 31.53 26.93
C ALA A 188 29.85 31.94 26.21
N THR A 189 30.20 31.30 25.09
CA THR A 189 31.41 31.62 24.32
C THR A 189 31.35 33.03 23.70
N VAL A 190 30.20 33.41 23.14
CA VAL A 190 29.96 34.72 22.52
C VAL A 190 29.93 35.84 23.57
N PHE A 191 29.40 35.57 24.78
CA PHE A 191 29.31 36.57 25.86
C PHE A 191 30.54 36.65 26.78
N GLU A 192 31.40 35.62 26.87
CA GLU A 192 32.63 35.66 27.72
C GLU A 192 33.87 36.28 27.04
N THR A 193 33.91 36.38 25.71
CA THR A 193 35.19 36.59 24.99
C THR A 193 35.42 38.01 24.47
N GLU A 194 36.45 38.70 24.99
CA GLU A 194 36.96 40.00 24.50
C GLU A 194 37.51 39.97 23.04
N ASN A 195 37.26 38.92 22.23
CA ASN A 195 37.95 38.69 20.95
C ASN A 195 37.24 37.79 19.91
N TYR A 196 35.97 37.38 20.10
CA TYR A 196 35.29 36.57 19.06
C TYR A 196 34.89 37.39 17.82
N TYR A 197 34.72 38.71 17.99
CA TYR A 197 34.56 39.68 16.91
C TYR A 197 35.31 40.98 17.25
N SER A 198 35.73 41.76 16.24
CA SER A 198 36.34 43.08 16.50
C SER A 198 35.30 44.17 16.80
N GLU A 199 35.74 45.25 17.47
CA GLU A 199 34.89 46.27 18.13
C GLU A 199 33.83 46.97 17.23
N ASP A 200 33.93 46.86 15.91
CA ASP A 200 32.97 47.46 14.96
C ASP A 200 32.22 46.42 14.09
N GLU A 201 32.72 45.18 13.98
CA GLU A 201 32.32 44.22 12.94
C GLU A 201 30.94 43.60 13.15
N THR A 202 30.59 43.06 14.32
CA THR A 202 29.28 42.39 14.54
C THR A 202 28.13 43.29 14.14
N LEU A 203 28.01 44.43 14.82
CA LEU A 203 26.88 45.32 14.62
C LEU A 203 26.98 46.06 13.27
N ALA A 204 28.10 45.96 12.52
CA ALA A 204 28.19 46.39 11.12
C ALA A 204 27.71 45.30 10.14
N GLN A 205 28.16 44.05 10.28
CA GLN A 205 27.74 42.90 9.49
C GLN A 205 26.22 42.66 9.64
N VAL A 206 25.73 42.67 10.88
CA VAL A 206 24.29 42.59 11.19
C VAL A 206 23.53 43.80 10.64
N SER A 207 24.11 44.99 10.68
CA SER A 207 23.54 46.19 10.07
C SER A 207 23.52 46.14 8.55
N GLN A 208 24.42 45.38 7.93
CA GLN A 208 24.49 45.23 6.48
C GLN A 208 23.45 44.21 5.99
N LEU A 209 23.39 43.00 6.58
CA LEU A 209 22.34 42.02 6.31
C LEU A 209 20.93 42.61 6.50
N VAL A 210 20.71 43.39 7.57
CA VAL A 210 19.40 44.02 7.83
C VAL A 210 19.10 45.21 6.90
N LYS A 211 20.11 45.83 6.26
CA LYS A 211 19.92 46.89 5.25
C LYS A 211 19.65 46.34 3.85
N GLU A 212 20.11 45.14 3.56
CA GLU A 212 19.90 44.47 2.27
C GLU A 212 18.50 43.83 2.17
N LEU A 213 17.72 43.83 3.27
CA LEU A 213 16.39 43.23 3.40
C LEU A 213 15.27 44.24 3.75
N GLU A 214 15.02 45.19 2.86
CA GLU A 214 13.77 45.98 2.78
C GLU A 214 13.09 45.74 1.41
N PRO A 215 11.76 45.82 1.30
CA PRO A 215 11.00 45.09 0.28
C PRO A 215 11.17 45.61 -1.15
N THR A 216 11.08 44.68 -2.09
CA THR A 216 11.26 44.88 -3.53
C THR A 216 10.19 45.78 -4.17
N GLU A 217 10.58 47.01 -4.55
CA GLU A 217 10.26 47.54 -5.89
C GLU A 217 11.26 48.64 -6.32
N ALA A 218 11.46 48.77 -7.63
CA ALA A 218 12.64 49.40 -8.24
C ALA A 218 12.76 50.93 -8.10
N ILE A 219 13.99 51.46 -8.20
CA ILE A 219 14.40 52.46 -9.24
C ILE A 219 15.93 52.72 -9.23
N ILE A 220 16.50 52.87 -10.43
CA ILE A 220 17.91 53.21 -10.70
C ILE A 220 18.11 54.73 -10.76
N THR A 221 19.20 55.29 -10.19
CA THR A 221 20.06 56.31 -10.85
C THR A 221 21.38 56.60 -10.11
N ASP A 222 22.41 56.87 -10.95
CA ASP A 222 23.77 57.40 -10.76
C ASP A 222 24.17 58.27 -9.53
N GLY A 223 25.49 58.39 -9.27
CA GLY A 223 26.01 59.18 -8.12
C GLY A 223 27.48 59.65 -8.12
N ASP A 224 28.46 58.74 -8.27
CA ASP A 224 29.93 59.01 -8.28
C ASP A 224 30.56 59.64 -7.01
N SER A 225 31.30 58.85 -6.21
CA SER A 225 32.77 59.00 -6.06
C SER A 225 33.45 58.15 -4.95
N LEU A 226 34.17 57.13 -5.42
CA LEU A 226 35.54 56.76 -5.02
C LEU A 226 35.88 56.57 -3.52
N SER A 227 35.66 55.34 -3.05
CA SER A 227 36.71 54.60 -2.35
C SER A 227 36.89 53.25 -3.04
N VAL A 228 38.12 52.90 -3.43
CA VAL A 228 38.41 51.58 -4.01
C VAL A 228 38.52 50.56 -2.87
N VAL A 229 37.38 50.05 -2.46
CA VAL A 229 37.26 48.64 -2.06
C VAL A 229 37.34 47.87 -3.37
N GLU A 230 38.18 46.83 -3.45
CA GLU A 230 38.10 45.91 -4.58
C GLU A 230 36.79 45.13 -4.39
N THR A 231 35.90 45.15 -5.38
CA THR A 231 34.71 44.32 -5.33
C THR A 231 35.17 42.87 -5.30
N ASP A 232 34.69 42.09 -4.33
CA ASP A 232 34.81 40.65 -4.37
C ASP A 232 33.83 40.18 -5.46
N ASP A 233 34.33 40.20 -6.69
CA ASP A 233 33.58 39.86 -7.91
C ASP A 233 33.20 38.36 -7.93
N ASP A 234 33.65 37.60 -6.93
CA ASP A 234 33.46 36.19 -6.58
C ASP A 234 33.17 36.19 -5.05
N THR A 235 31.91 36.06 -4.64
CA THR A 235 31.48 36.37 -3.25
C THR A 235 31.53 35.19 -2.28
N ASP A 236 31.57 33.95 -2.77
CA ASP A 236 31.73 32.75 -1.93
C ASP A 236 33.09 32.04 -2.12
N ASN A 237 33.91 32.51 -3.07
CA ASN A 237 35.31 32.12 -3.33
C ASN A 237 35.47 30.72 -3.96
N ASP A 238 34.53 30.30 -4.81
CA ASP A 238 34.62 29.06 -5.60
C ASP A 238 35.51 29.19 -6.87
N GLY A 239 35.66 30.41 -7.39
CA GLY A 239 36.43 30.76 -8.59
C GLY A 239 35.63 31.18 -9.82
N TYR A 240 34.30 31.20 -9.74
CA TYR A 240 33.40 31.84 -10.71
C TYR A 240 33.10 33.29 -10.28
N LEU A 241 32.64 34.12 -11.21
CA LEU A 241 32.31 35.51 -10.90
C LEU A 241 30.80 35.65 -10.72
N ASN A 242 30.34 36.46 -9.78
CA ASN A 242 28.94 36.81 -9.48
C ASN A 242 28.09 37.26 -10.70
N SER A 243 28.71 37.52 -11.85
CA SER A 243 28.05 37.90 -13.11
C SER A 243 28.00 36.79 -14.17
N GLU A 244 28.69 35.69 -13.93
CA GLU A 244 28.74 34.47 -14.77
C GLU A 244 28.23 33.23 -14.00
N ASP A 245 28.01 33.37 -12.69
CA ASP A 245 27.50 32.41 -11.71
C ASP A 245 25.99 32.60 -11.46
N VAL A 246 25.27 31.48 -11.25
CA VAL A 246 23.82 31.44 -10.96
C VAL A 246 23.49 31.45 -9.46
N PHE A 247 24.39 30.98 -8.58
CA PHE A 247 24.17 30.94 -7.13
C PHE A 247 25.32 31.61 -6.32
N PRO A 248 25.56 32.94 -6.42
CA PRO A 248 26.77 33.64 -5.89
C PRO A 248 26.92 33.77 -4.36
N LEU A 249 26.38 32.81 -3.60
CA LEU A 249 26.42 32.67 -2.15
C LEU A 249 26.59 31.19 -1.73
N ASN A 250 26.81 30.26 -2.67
CA ASN A 250 26.96 28.83 -2.44
C ASN A 250 28.13 28.26 -3.27
N ALA A 251 29.33 28.25 -2.69
CA ALA A 251 30.60 27.82 -3.30
C ALA A 251 30.72 26.33 -3.71
N ASN A 252 29.59 25.66 -3.93
CA ASN A 252 29.49 24.31 -4.49
C ASN A 252 28.63 24.29 -5.77
N GLU A 253 27.92 25.37 -6.11
CA GLU A 253 27.01 25.48 -7.25
C GLU A 253 27.20 26.80 -7.98
N TRP A 254 27.60 26.74 -9.26
CA TRP A 254 27.88 27.92 -10.08
C TRP A 254 27.06 27.95 -11.39
N LEU A 255 26.33 26.88 -11.69
CA LEU A 255 25.59 26.66 -12.92
C LEU A 255 24.26 25.98 -12.62
N ASP A 256 23.23 26.45 -13.30
CA ASP A 256 21.90 25.85 -13.44
C ASP A 256 21.70 25.72 -14.97
N SER A 257 21.69 24.49 -15.47
CA SER A 257 21.74 24.20 -16.90
C SER A 257 20.38 24.24 -17.60
N ASP A 258 19.26 24.17 -16.87
CA ASP A 258 17.90 24.12 -17.43
C ASP A 258 16.87 25.08 -16.79
N GLU A 259 17.31 25.91 -15.85
CA GLU A 259 16.59 27.00 -15.18
C GLU A 259 15.52 26.53 -14.15
N ASP A 260 15.76 25.39 -13.50
CA ASP A 260 14.94 24.78 -12.44
C ASP A 260 15.11 25.42 -11.05
N GLY A 261 16.35 25.81 -10.68
CA GLY A 261 16.71 26.35 -9.37
C GLY A 261 17.52 25.44 -8.45
N VAL A 262 17.84 24.21 -8.85
CA VAL A 262 18.93 23.39 -8.26
C VAL A 262 20.19 23.49 -9.13
N GLY A 263 21.37 23.44 -8.51
CA GLY A 263 22.65 23.57 -9.21
C GLY A 263 23.20 22.24 -9.76
N ASP A 264 23.90 22.32 -10.89
CA ASP A 264 24.46 21.22 -11.68
C ASP A 264 25.33 20.19 -10.89
N ASN A 265 25.81 20.50 -9.68
CA ASN A 265 26.61 19.57 -8.86
C ASN A 265 25.81 18.86 -7.77
N SER A 266 24.64 19.38 -7.37
CA SER A 266 23.72 18.77 -6.41
C SER A 266 22.55 18.06 -7.10
N ASP A 267 22.19 18.50 -8.31
CA ASP A 267 21.13 17.92 -9.11
C ASP A 267 21.53 16.56 -9.72
N ALA A 268 20.61 15.59 -9.65
CA ALA A 268 20.73 14.28 -10.27
C ALA A 268 20.48 14.30 -11.79
N PHE A 269 19.69 15.25 -12.31
CA PHE A 269 19.35 15.36 -13.74
C PHE A 269 19.51 16.79 -14.32
N PRO A 270 20.74 17.36 -14.41
CA PRO A 270 21.01 18.77 -14.81
C PRO A 270 20.68 19.17 -16.27
N GLN A 271 19.68 18.56 -16.90
CA GLN A 271 19.15 18.89 -18.23
C GLN A 271 17.62 18.57 -18.36
N ASP A 272 16.92 18.20 -17.29
CA ASP A 272 15.45 18.05 -17.26
C ASP A 272 14.82 18.79 -16.05
N PRO A 273 14.26 20.00 -16.24
CA PRO A 273 13.77 20.89 -15.17
C PRO A 273 12.41 20.47 -14.60
N ASN A 274 12.25 19.16 -14.40
CA ASN A 274 11.12 18.47 -13.78
C ASN A 274 11.58 17.39 -12.79
N GLU A 275 12.87 17.04 -12.78
CA GLU A 275 13.46 15.98 -11.94
C GLU A 275 14.77 16.48 -11.33
N THR A 276 14.87 16.53 -9.99
CA THR A 276 16.08 17.02 -9.29
C THR A 276 16.68 16.05 -8.29
N VAL A 277 15.99 14.94 -8.04
CA VAL A 277 16.34 13.94 -7.02
C VAL A 277 16.20 12.55 -7.63
N ASP A 278 17.21 11.72 -7.40
CA ASP A 278 17.22 10.27 -7.59
C ASP A 278 17.48 9.67 -6.20
N SER A 279 16.41 9.33 -5.49
CA SER A 279 16.47 8.96 -4.07
C SER A 279 17.08 7.58 -3.80
N ASP A 280 17.30 6.74 -4.82
CA ASP A 280 17.89 5.40 -4.65
C ASP A 280 19.03 5.01 -5.61
N GLY A 281 19.19 5.70 -6.74
CA GLY A 281 20.27 5.54 -7.71
C GLY A 281 19.95 4.64 -8.92
N ASP A 282 18.67 4.40 -9.23
CA ASP A 282 18.22 3.68 -10.46
C ASP A 282 18.47 4.49 -11.75
N GLY A 283 18.40 5.82 -11.69
CA GLY A 283 18.52 6.72 -12.85
C GLY A 283 17.19 7.21 -13.45
N VAL A 284 16.07 7.05 -12.75
CA VAL A 284 14.79 7.73 -12.96
C VAL A 284 14.55 8.71 -11.79
N GLY A 285 13.99 9.89 -12.06
CA GLY A 285 13.77 10.91 -11.04
C GLY A 285 12.51 10.70 -10.20
N ASP A 286 12.57 11.16 -8.94
CA ASP A 286 11.54 11.01 -7.91
C ASP A 286 10.12 11.48 -8.32
N ASN A 287 9.95 12.36 -9.32
CA ASN A 287 8.62 12.79 -9.79
C ASN A 287 8.05 11.91 -10.92
N SER A 288 8.89 11.15 -11.63
CA SER A 288 8.51 10.21 -12.69
C SER A 288 8.51 8.75 -12.24
N ASP A 289 9.25 8.43 -11.19
CA ASP A 289 9.33 7.08 -10.62
C ASP A 289 8.08 6.71 -9.80
N ALA A 290 7.60 5.48 -9.99
CA ALA A 290 6.52 4.87 -9.20
C ALA A 290 6.98 4.37 -7.81
N PHE A 291 8.26 4.04 -7.63
CA PHE A 291 8.83 3.57 -6.36
C PHE A 291 10.20 4.21 -6.01
N PRO A 292 10.29 5.53 -5.72
CA PRO A 292 11.55 6.30 -5.49
C PRO A 292 12.46 5.89 -4.31
N LEU A 293 12.37 4.67 -3.81
CA LEU A 293 13.14 4.11 -2.69
C LEU A 293 13.48 2.62 -2.92
N ASN A 294 13.36 2.13 -4.16
CA ASN A 294 13.57 0.74 -4.56
C ASN A 294 14.27 0.66 -5.95
N PRO A 295 15.62 0.60 -6.01
CA PRO A 295 16.45 0.73 -7.23
C PRO A 295 16.45 -0.55 -8.11
N ALA A 296 15.30 -1.20 -8.18
CA ALA A 296 14.99 -2.36 -8.98
C ALA A 296 13.62 -2.22 -9.70
N GLU A 297 12.78 -1.26 -9.30
CA GLU A 297 11.43 -1.07 -9.83
C GLU A 297 11.14 0.41 -10.04
N SER A 298 11.21 0.91 -11.28
CA SER A 298 10.92 2.32 -11.58
C SER A 298 9.59 2.57 -12.31
N LYS A 299 8.69 1.57 -12.35
CA LYS A 299 7.38 1.62 -13.04
C LYS A 299 6.33 0.72 -12.42
N ASP A 300 5.09 1.21 -12.45
CA ASP A 300 3.83 0.53 -12.11
C ASP A 300 2.89 0.77 -13.31
N SER A 301 2.92 -0.12 -14.31
CA SER A 301 2.30 0.12 -15.62
C SER A 301 0.76 0.05 -15.64
N ASP A 302 0.10 -0.46 -14.59
CA ASP A 302 -1.36 -0.51 -14.47
C ASP A 302 -1.96 0.05 -13.15
N GLY A 303 -1.15 0.31 -12.13
CA GLY A 303 -1.52 1.00 -10.89
C GLY A 303 -1.78 0.09 -9.67
N ASP A 304 -1.37 -1.17 -9.74
CA ASP A 304 -1.55 -2.17 -8.69
C ASP A 304 -0.61 -1.94 -7.48
N LYS A 305 0.60 -1.39 -7.69
CA LYS A 305 1.74 -1.17 -6.75
C LYS A 305 2.71 -2.34 -6.54
N ILE A 306 2.75 -3.32 -7.45
CA ILE A 306 3.95 -4.13 -7.73
C ILE A 306 4.68 -3.47 -8.92
N GLY A 307 6.00 -3.64 -8.98
CA GLY A 307 6.82 -3.04 -10.04
C GLY A 307 6.91 -3.90 -11.30
N ASP A 308 7.03 -3.27 -12.46
CA ASP A 308 7.13 -3.90 -13.79
C ASP A 308 8.17 -5.04 -13.91
N ASN A 309 9.19 -5.12 -13.04
CA ASN A 309 10.21 -6.20 -13.06
C ASN A 309 9.96 -7.29 -11.99
N ALA A 310 9.13 -7.02 -10.99
CA ALA A 310 8.70 -7.98 -9.97
C ALA A 310 7.37 -8.66 -10.29
N ASP A 311 6.53 -8.00 -11.08
CA ASP A 311 5.22 -8.47 -11.52
C ASP A 311 5.32 -9.45 -12.71
N ALA A 312 4.54 -10.53 -12.64
CA ALA A 312 4.36 -11.49 -13.73
C ALA A 312 3.44 -10.96 -14.86
N PHE A 313 2.51 -10.05 -14.55
CA PHE A 313 1.53 -9.50 -15.50
C PHE A 313 1.42 -7.96 -15.46
N PRO A 314 2.49 -7.17 -15.83
CA PRO A 314 2.54 -5.69 -15.69
C PRO A 314 1.53 -4.83 -16.49
N ASN A 315 0.39 -5.39 -16.90
CA ASN A 315 -0.69 -4.73 -17.65
C ASN A 315 -2.09 -5.26 -17.22
N ASP A 316 -2.22 -6.10 -16.18
CA ASP A 316 -3.50 -6.53 -15.60
C ASP A 316 -3.49 -6.41 -14.06
N PRO A 317 -4.08 -5.34 -13.47
CA PRO A 317 -4.00 -5.00 -12.04
C PRO A 317 -4.89 -5.90 -11.14
N ASN A 318 -5.08 -7.15 -11.54
CA ASN A 318 -5.80 -8.20 -10.84
C ASN A 318 -4.93 -9.46 -10.65
N GLU A 319 -3.80 -9.59 -11.35
CA GLU A 319 -2.88 -10.73 -11.28
C GLU A 319 -1.44 -10.22 -11.12
N THR A 320 -0.70 -10.73 -10.14
CA THR A 320 0.69 -10.28 -9.87
C THR A 320 1.70 -11.42 -9.73
N ILE A 321 1.21 -12.66 -9.69
CA ILE A 321 2.01 -13.86 -9.45
C ILE A 321 1.59 -14.92 -10.46
N ASP A 322 2.59 -15.54 -11.07
CA ASP A 322 2.52 -16.76 -11.86
C ASP A 322 3.43 -17.77 -11.14
N SER A 323 2.84 -18.60 -10.26
CA SER A 323 3.59 -19.43 -9.31
C SER A 323 4.32 -20.62 -9.95
N ASP A 324 4.02 -20.99 -11.20
CA ASP A 324 4.68 -22.11 -11.90
C ASP A 324 5.17 -21.82 -13.33
N GLY A 325 4.67 -20.77 -13.99
CA GLY A 325 5.11 -20.30 -15.30
C GLY A 325 4.25 -20.74 -16.49
N ASP A 326 2.98 -21.14 -16.30
CA ASP A 326 2.04 -21.46 -17.39
C ASP A 326 1.59 -20.21 -18.19
N GLY A 327 1.54 -19.04 -17.55
CA GLY A 327 1.08 -17.77 -18.14
C GLY A 327 -0.37 -17.37 -17.82
N VAL A 328 -0.99 -18.01 -16.83
CA VAL A 328 -2.23 -17.60 -16.13
C VAL A 328 -1.87 -17.20 -14.70
N GLY A 329 -2.49 -16.14 -14.17
CA GLY A 329 -2.19 -15.65 -12.82
C GLY A 329 -2.87 -16.45 -11.71
N ASP A 330 -2.20 -16.53 -10.55
CA ASP A 330 -2.60 -17.26 -9.34
C ASP A 330 -4.05 -16.98 -8.85
N SER A 331 -4.68 -15.87 -9.26
CA SER A 331 -6.06 -15.51 -8.86
C SER A 331 -7.14 -16.01 -9.83
N SER A 332 -6.75 -16.29 -11.08
CA SER A 332 -7.61 -16.83 -12.15
C SER A 332 -7.39 -18.32 -12.38
N ASP A 333 -6.21 -18.83 -12.03
CA ASP A 333 -5.84 -20.23 -12.11
C ASP A 333 -6.48 -21.06 -10.97
N ILE A 334 -6.89 -22.28 -11.31
CA ILE A 334 -7.45 -23.29 -10.40
C ILE A 334 -6.36 -24.23 -9.86
N PHE A 335 -5.21 -24.37 -10.55
CA PHE A 335 -4.08 -25.19 -10.13
C PHE A 335 -2.71 -24.44 -10.14
N PRO A 336 -2.50 -23.36 -9.34
CA PRO A 336 -1.30 -22.48 -9.41
C PRO A 336 0.07 -23.07 -9.00
N LEU A 337 0.27 -24.38 -9.18
CA LEU A 337 1.49 -25.13 -8.87
C LEU A 337 1.71 -26.31 -9.85
N ASP A 338 0.92 -26.44 -10.92
CA ASP A 338 1.06 -27.46 -11.96
C ASP A 338 0.97 -26.85 -13.38
N PRO A 339 2.11 -26.49 -14.02
CA PRO A 339 2.19 -25.71 -15.27
C PRO A 339 1.77 -26.50 -16.53
N ALA A 340 0.89 -27.48 -16.35
CA ALA A 340 0.18 -28.23 -17.38
C ALA A 340 -1.34 -28.02 -17.31
N GLU A 341 -1.89 -27.53 -16.20
CA GLU A 341 -3.32 -27.39 -15.96
C GLU A 341 -3.65 -26.02 -15.39
N SER A 342 -4.53 -25.26 -16.02
CA SER A 342 -5.00 -23.97 -15.47
C SER A 342 -6.53 -23.79 -15.46
N LYS A 343 -7.29 -24.89 -15.63
CA LYS A 343 -8.76 -24.92 -15.65
C LYS A 343 -9.32 -26.26 -15.17
N ASP A 344 -10.45 -26.19 -14.49
CA ASP A 344 -11.33 -27.28 -14.05
C ASP A 344 -12.74 -26.87 -14.46
N SER A 345 -13.18 -27.30 -15.65
CA SER A 345 -14.38 -26.77 -16.32
C SER A 345 -15.71 -27.24 -15.71
N ASP A 346 -15.72 -28.26 -14.84
CA ASP A 346 -16.92 -28.75 -14.15
C ASP A 346 -16.83 -28.89 -12.60
N GLY A 347 -15.63 -28.82 -12.00
CA GLY A 347 -15.38 -28.76 -10.56
C GLY A 347 -14.89 -30.07 -9.92
N ASP A 348 -14.50 -31.04 -10.74
CA ASP A 348 -14.07 -32.38 -10.38
C ASP A 348 -12.68 -32.46 -9.72
N LYS A 349 -11.79 -31.48 -9.98
CA LYS A 349 -10.36 -31.39 -9.58
C LYS A 349 -9.37 -32.23 -10.40
N VAL A 350 -9.73 -32.77 -11.55
CA VAL A 350 -8.80 -33.01 -12.66
C VAL A 350 -8.77 -31.76 -13.57
N GLY A 351 -7.63 -31.48 -14.20
CA GLY A 351 -7.48 -30.32 -15.08
C GLY A 351 -7.92 -30.60 -16.52
N ASP A 352 -8.42 -29.58 -17.21
CA ASP A 352 -8.98 -29.63 -18.57
C ASP A 352 -8.05 -30.29 -19.63
N ASN A 353 -6.72 -30.37 -19.42
CA ASN A 353 -5.79 -31.01 -20.36
C ASN A 353 -5.44 -32.47 -19.99
N ALA A 354 -5.62 -32.86 -18.72
CA ALA A 354 -5.42 -34.22 -18.23
C ALA A 354 -6.71 -35.06 -18.24
N ASP A 355 -7.87 -34.41 -18.18
CA ASP A 355 -9.18 -35.03 -18.19
C ASP A 355 -9.61 -35.48 -19.61
N ALA A 356 -10.17 -36.68 -19.69
CA ALA A 356 -10.79 -37.23 -20.89
C ALA A 356 -12.17 -36.61 -21.19
N PHE A 357 -12.91 -36.16 -20.17
CA PHE A 357 -14.26 -35.58 -20.31
C PHE A 357 -14.45 -34.26 -19.51
N PRO A 358 -13.76 -33.13 -19.87
CA PRO A 358 -13.75 -31.86 -19.12
C PRO A 358 -15.08 -31.09 -18.92
N ASN A 359 -16.23 -31.75 -19.03
CA ASN A 359 -17.58 -31.20 -18.87
C ASN A 359 -18.55 -32.20 -18.19
N ASP A 360 -18.09 -33.36 -17.69
CA ASP A 360 -18.88 -34.28 -16.87
C ASP A 360 -18.12 -34.68 -15.58
N PRO A 361 -18.45 -34.11 -14.40
CA PRO A 361 -17.70 -34.24 -13.14
C PRO A 361 -17.91 -35.60 -12.44
N ASN A 362 -18.06 -36.66 -13.23
CA ASN A 362 -18.21 -38.04 -12.84
C ASN A 362 -17.29 -38.98 -13.64
N GLU A 363 -16.65 -38.52 -14.72
CA GLU A 363 -15.81 -39.32 -15.62
C GLU A 363 -14.50 -38.62 -15.95
N THR A 364 -13.37 -39.08 -15.40
CA THR A 364 -12.06 -38.42 -15.59
C THR A 364 -11.06 -39.21 -16.45
N VAL A 365 -11.42 -40.44 -16.83
CA VAL A 365 -10.54 -41.40 -17.50
C VAL A 365 -11.32 -42.14 -18.57
N ASP A 366 -10.70 -42.28 -19.74
CA ASP A 366 -11.05 -43.19 -20.82
C ASP A 366 -9.83 -44.13 -20.98
N SER A 367 -9.90 -45.33 -20.39
CA SER A 367 -8.75 -46.22 -20.23
C SER A 367 -8.32 -46.94 -21.54
N ASP A 368 -9.14 -46.95 -22.59
CA ASP A 368 -8.81 -47.61 -23.87
C ASP A 368 -9.08 -46.78 -25.15
N GLY A 369 -9.85 -45.70 -25.07
CA GLY A 369 -10.09 -44.72 -26.15
C GLY A 369 -11.38 -44.91 -26.94
N ASP A 370 -12.38 -45.63 -26.41
CA ASP A 370 -13.69 -45.82 -27.06
C ASP A 370 -14.60 -44.57 -26.98
N GLY A 371 -14.41 -43.71 -25.97
CA GLY A 371 -15.19 -42.48 -25.75
C GLY A 371 -16.33 -42.58 -24.74
N PHE A 372 -16.42 -43.66 -23.97
CA PHE A 372 -17.15 -43.75 -22.69
C PHE A 372 -16.15 -43.67 -21.51
N GLY A 373 -16.61 -43.15 -20.37
CA GLY A 373 -15.75 -42.99 -19.18
C GLY A 373 -15.73 -44.21 -18.28
N ASP A 374 -14.59 -44.45 -17.62
CA ASP A 374 -14.29 -45.63 -16.78
C ASP A 374 -15.35 -45.95 -15.68
N ASN A 375 -16.21 -45.01 -15.25
CA ASN A 375 -17.29 -45.27 -14.29
C ASN A 375 -18.65 -45.53 -14.95
N SER A 376 -18.83 -45.11 -16.21
CA SER A 376 -20.02 -45.34 -17.04
C SER A 376 -19.95 -46.64 -17.84
N ASP A 377 -18.73 -47.06 -18.16
CA ASP A 377 -18.41 -48.23 -18.96
C ASP A 377 -18.36 -49.52 -18.10
N VAL A 378 -18.87 -50.62 -18.67
CA VAL A 378 -18.83 -51.97 -18.09
C VAL A 378 -17.54 -52.72 -18.45
N PHE A 379 -16.86 -52.35 -19.53
CA PHE A 379 -15.63 -52.98 -20.02
C PHE A 379 -14.46 -51.99 -20.28
N PRO A 380 -13.94 -51.20 -19.29
CA PRO A 380 -12.97 -50.10 -19.50
C PRO A 380 -11.53 -50.48 -19.96
N LEU A 381 -11.36 -51.59 -20.67
CA LEU A 381 -10.12 -52.10 -21.24
C LEU A 381 -10.36 -52.83 -22.59
N ASP A 382 -11.57 -52.81 -23.15
CA ASP A 382 -11.90 -53.34 -24.48
C ASP A 382 -12.65 -52.26 -25.32
N PRO A 383 -11.94 -51.51 -26.20
CA PRO A 383 -12.49 -50.38 -26.97
C PRO A 383 -13.41 -50.82 -28.12
N THR A 384 -14.09 -51.96 -27.95
CA THR A 384 -15.15 -52.47 -28.82
C THR A 384 -16.44 -52.79 -28.08
N GLU A 385 -16.48 -52.70 -26.74
CA GLU A 385 -17.66 -52.95 -25.92
C GLU A 385 -17.78 -51.92 -24.80
N ASN A 386 -19.00 -51.40 -24.56
CA ASN A 386 -19.24 -50.49 -23.44
C ASN A 386 -20.55 -50.75 -22.66
N LYS A 387 -21.24 -51.86 -22.94
CA LYS A 387 -22.52 -52.25 -22.32
C LYS A 387 -22.65 -53.76 -22.20
N ASP A 388 -23.24 -54.17 -21.09
CA ASP A 388 -23.66 -55.53 -20.74
C ASP A 388 -25.14 -55.40 -20.32
N SER A 389 -26.04 -55.51 -21.29
CA SER A 389 -27.45 -55.13 -21.11
C SER A 389 -28.26 -56.10 -20.22
N ASP A 390 -27.75 -57.29 -19.90
CA ASP A 390 -28.39 -58.27 -19.01
C ASP A 390 -27.52 -58.81 -17.85
N GLY A 391 -26.18 -58.73 -17.92
CA GLY A 391 -25.24 -59.10 -16.86
C GLY A 391 -24.42 -60.37 -17.12
N ASP A 392 -24.49 -60.98 -18.31
CA ASP A 392 -23.74 -62.17 -18.71
C ASP A 392 -22.20 -61.96 -18.75
N LYS A 393 -21.72 -60.73 -19.06
CA LYS A 393 -20.30 -60.32 -19.30
C LYS A 393 -19.72 -60.59 -20.69
N VAL A 394 -20.54 -60.85 -21.71
CA VAL A 394 -20.27 -60.47 -23.10
C VAL A 394 -20.81 -59.06 -23.33
N GLY A 395 -20.20 -58.30 -24.24
CA GLY A 395 -20.65 -56.94 -24.55
C GLY A 395 -21.71 -56.91 -25.67
N ASP A 396 -22.61 -55.92 -25.60
CA ASP A 396 -23.76 -55.72 -26.50
C ASP A 396 -23.42 -55.74 -28.01
N ASN A 397 -22.16 -55.54 -28.44
CA ASN A 397 -21.77 -55.59 -29.86
C ASN A 397 -21.26 -56.96 -30.34
N THR A 398 -20.76 -57.80 -29.43
CA THR A 398 -20.28 -59.17 -29.68
C THR A 398 -21.36 -60.21 -29.40
N ASP A 399 -22.27 -59.90 -28.49
CA ASP A 399 -23.37 -60.76 -28.09
C ASP A 399 -24.45 -60.87 -29.20
N ALA A 400 -24.88 -62.10 -29.47
CA ALA A 400 -25.97 -62.40 -30.39
C ALA A 400 -27.36 -62.17 -29.78
N PHE A 401 -27.49 -62.22 -28.45
CA PHE A 401 -28.76 -62.09 -27.71
C PHE A 401 -28.64 -61.13 -26.49
N PRO A 402 -28.35 -59.81 -26.67
CA PRO A 402 -28.01 -58.86 -25.57
C PRO A 402 -29.11 -58.50 -24.55
N LEU A 403 -30.06 -59.39 -24.31
CA LEU A 403 -31.18 -59.26 -23.38
C LEU A 403 -31.56 -60.60 -22.71
N ASP A 404 -30.81 -61.69 -22.92
CA ASP A 404 -31.02 -62.99 -22.26
C ASP A 404 -29.72 -63.50 -21.58
N PRO A 405 -29.57 -63.33 -20.24
CA PRO A 405 -28.33 -63.61 -19.51
C PRO A 405 -28.01 -65.11 -19.32
N TYR A 406 -28.56 -65.96 -20.20
CA TYR A 406 -28.31 -67.39 -20.30
C TYR A 406 -27.84 -67.81 -21.70
N GLU A 407 -27.85 -66.91 -22.68
CA GLU A 407 -27.38 -67.16 -24.04
C GLU A 407 -26.61 -65.95 -24.56
N SER A 408 -25.49 -66.18 -25.25
CA SER A 408 -24.69 -65.10 -25.83
C SER A 408 -24.17 -65.41 -27.24
N LYS A 409 -24.62 -66.50 -27.88
CA LYS A 409 -24.09 -66.96 -29.17
C LYS A 409 -25.13 -67.61 -30.08
N ASP A 410 -24.98 -67.27 -31.35
CA ASP A 410 -25.58 -67.93 -32.50
C ASP A 410 -24.40 -68.27 -33.44
N THR A 411 -23.93 -69.53 -33.43
CA THR A 411 -22.68 -69.93 -34.10
C THR A 411 -22.79 -70.01 -35.63
N ASP A 412 -24.00 -70.12 -36.20
CA ASP A 412 -24.21 -70.23 -37.65
C ASP A 412 -25.21 -69.25 -38.29
N GLY A 413 -26.07 -68.61 -37.50
CA GLY A 413 -26.96 -67.52 -37.90
C GLY A 413 -28.45 -67.88 -38.02
N ASP A 414 -28.93 -68.99 -37.43
CA ASP A 414 -30.34 -69.42 -37.51
C ASP A 414 -31.29 -68.62 -36.58
N SER A 415 -30.75 -67.87 -35.61
CA SER A 415 -31.44 -67.11 -34.54
C SER A 415 -31.98 -67.91 -33.34
N ILE A 416 -31.59 -69.18 -33.19
CA ILE A 416 -31.62 -69.94 -31.93
C ILE A 416 -30.22 -69.86 -31.27
N GLY A 417 -30.16 -70.04 -29.95
CA GLY A 417 -28.93 -69.94 -29.18
C GLY A 417 -28.12 -71.24 -29.09
N ASP A 418 -26.79 -71.15 -29.04
CA ASP A 418 -25.82 -72.25 -28.80
C ASP A 418 -26.21 -73.21 -27.64
N ASN A 419 -27.05 -72.79 -26.69
CA ASN A 419 -27.50 -73.56 -25.52
C ASN A 419 -28.94 -74.12 -25.63
N GLU A 420 -29.77 -73.64 -26.55
CA GLU A 420 -31.11 -74.19 -26.85
C GLU A 420 -31.09 -75.05 -28.12
N ASP A 421 -30.22 -74.74 -29.08
CA ASP A 421 -30.02 -75.46 -30.33
C ASP A 421 -29.28 -76.80 -30.12
N VAL A 422 -29.78 -77.84 -30.80
CA VAL A 422 -29.18 -79.19 -30.83
C VAL A 422 -28.07 -79.33 -31.88
N PHE A 423 -28.07 -78.50 -32.93
CA PHE A 423 -27.08 -78.50 -34.01
C PHE A 423 -26.39 -77.13 -34.29
N PRO A 424 -25.65 -76.50 -33.33
CA PRO A 424 -25.05 -75.14 -33.45
C PRO A 424 -23.95 -74.91 -34.50
N THR A 425 -24.06 -75.51 -35.68
CA THR A 425 -23.19 -75.37 -36.85
C THR A 425 -23.88 -75.66 -38.20
N ASP A 426 -25.18 -76.00 -38.24
CA ASP A 426 -25.96 -76.11 -39.48
C ASP A 426 -27.26 -75.25 -39.41
N PRO A 427 -27.30 -74.06 -40.04
CA PRO A 427 -28.38 -73.05 -39.90
C PRO A 427 -29.65 -73.42 -40.70
N ASN A 428 -29.97 -74.71 -40.71
CA ASN A 428 -31.16 -75.32 -41.31
C ASN A 428 -31.80 -76.33 -40.35
N GLU A 429 -31.14 -76.68 -39.23
CA GLU A 429 -31.61 -77.65 -38.23
C GLU A 429 -31.38 -77.10 -36.83
N SER A 430 -32.40 -77.10 -35.97
CA SER A 430 -32.23 -76.73 -34.56
C SER A 430 -33.07 -77.55 -33.56
N GLN A 431 -33.71 -78.62 -34.03
CA GLN A 431 -34.47 -79.58 -33.24
C GLN A 431 -34.12 -81.03 -33.66
N ASP A 432 -34.09 -81.93 -32.67
CA ASP A 432 -33.80 -83.37 -32.75
C ASP A 432 -34.82 -84.04 -31.83
N LEU A 433 -36.05 -84.22 -32.33
CA LEU A 433 -37.21 -84.53 -31.48
C LEU A 433 -37.11 -85.92 -30.81
N ASP A 434 -36.43 -86.88 -31.43
CA ASP A 434 -36.26 -88.25 -30.91
C ASP A 434 -34.86 -88.55 -30.29
N GLY A 435 -33.83 -87.78 -30.65
CA GLY A 435 -32.43 -87.94 -30.20
C GLY A 435 -31.52 -88.80 -31.10
N ASP A 436 -31.86 -89.01 -32.38
CA ASP A 436 -31.04 -89.75 -33.37
C ASP A 436 -29.74 -89.01 -33.74
N GLN A 437 -29.71 -87.67 -33.67
CA GLN A 437 -28.73 -86.76 -34.29
C GLN A 437 -28.88 -86.57 -35.82
N ILE A 438 -30.11 -86.69 -36.33
CA ILE A 438 -30.58 -86.05 -37.56
C ILE A 438 -31.55 -84.94 -37.13
N GLY A 439 -31.56 -83.80 -37.82
CA GLY A 439 -32.47 -82.70 -37.50
C GLY A 439 -33.82 -82.83 -38.20
N ASP A 440 -34.87 -82.34 -37.56
CA ASP A 440 -36.28 -82.47 -37.99
C ASP A 440 -36.58 -81.93 -39.41
N ASN A 441 -35.73 -81.07 -40.03
CA ASN A 441 -35.92 -80.62 -41.42
C ASN A 441 -35.21 -81.53 -42.46
N ALA A 442 -34.40 -82.48 -42.00
CA ALA A 442 -33.63 -83.43 -42.79
C ALA A 442 -33.99 -84.91 -42.56
N ASP A 443 -34.67 -85.24 -41.45
CA ASP A 443 -35.30 -86.55 -41.29
C ASP A 443 -36.62 -86.66 -42.09
N ILE A 444 -37.34 -87.75 -41.86
CA ILE A 444 -38.58 -88.17 -42.54
C ILE A 444 -39.50 -88.98 -41.61
N ASP A 445 -39.24 -89.02 -40.29
CA ASP A 445 -39.92 -89.84 -39.26
C ASP A 445 -39.65 -89.18 -37.88
N ASP A 446 -39.96 -87.88 -37.74
CA ASP A 446 -39.44 -86.97 -36.67
C ASP A 446 -39.55 -87.47 -35.22
N ASP A 447 -40.47 -88.39 -34.91
CA ASP A 447 -40.64 -88.95 -33.56
C ASP A 447 -40.34 -90.47 -33.46
N ASN A 448 -39.73 -91.06 -34.50
CA ASN A 448 -39.37 -92.46 -34.65
C ASN A 448 -40.55 -93.45 -34.46
N ASP A 449 -41.71 -93.11 -35.03
CA ASP A 449 -42.94 -93.92 -35.08
C ASP A 449 -42.77 -95.18 -35.93
N LEU A 450 -41.97 -95.09 -37.00
CA LEU A 450 -41.95 -95.95 -38.20
C LEU A 450 -43.02 -95.57 -39.25
N ILE A 451 -43.53 -94.35 -39.21
CA ILE A 451 -44.42 -93.71 -40.19
C ILE A 451 -43.81 -92.34 -40.53
N ALA A 452 -43.80 -91.99 -41.81
CA ALA A 452 -43.17 -90.76 -42.26
C ALA A 452 -44.11 -89.55 -42.14
N ASP A 453 -43.61 -88.38 -41.77
CA ASP A 453 -44.34 -87.12 -41.51
C ASP A 453 -45.33 -86.71 -42.60
N LEU A 454 -44.99 -86.95 -43.87
CA LEU A 454 -45.88 -86.71 -45.02
C LEU A 454 -47.10 -87.64 -45.10
N GLU A 455 -47.10 -88.70 -44.29
CA GLU A 455 -48.07 -89.80 -44.24
C GLU A 455 -48.58 -90.05 -42.79
N ASP A 456 -48.12 -89.27 -41.81
CA ASP A 456 -48.50 -89.30 -40.39
C ASP A 456 -49.64 -88.30 -40.06
N ASN A 457 -50.45 -88.61 -39.03
CA ASN A 457 -51.49 -87.73 -38.51
C ASN A 457 -51.15 -87.01 -37.19
N CYS A 458 -50.00 -87.32 -36.57
CA CYS A 458 -49.37 -86.58 -35.48
C CYS A 458 -47.83 -86.61 -35.60
N PRO A 459 -47.20 -85.89 -36.56
CA PRO A 459 -45.75 -85.97 -36.85
C PRO A 459 -44.81 -85.38 -35.77
N SER A 460 -45.14 -85.53 -34.49
CA SER A 460 -44.34 -85.07 -33.35
C SER A 460 -44.75 -85.72 -32.02
N ILE A 461 -45.61 -86.74 -32.04
CA ILE A 461 -46.10 -87.47 -30.86
C ILE A 461 -46.33 -88.96 -31.16
N ASN A 462 -45.24 -89.72 -31.30
CA ASN A 462 -45.13 -91.18 -31.49
C ASN A 462 -46.43 -91.97 -31.29
N ASN A 463 -47.09 -92.26 -32.41
CA ASN A 463 -48.46 -92.71 -32.51
C ASN A 463 -48.68 -93.95 -33.44
N PRO A 464 -47.94 -95.09 -33.34
CA PRO A 464 -47.76 -96.06 -34.46
C PRO A 464 -48.96 -96.94 -34.84
N THR A 465 -50.13 -96.49 -34.43
CA THR A 465 -51.45 -96.99 -34.79
C THR A 465 -52.23 -96.04 -35.70
N GLN A 466 -51.73 -94.81 -35.96
CA GLN A 466 -52.29 -93.82 -36.90
C GLN A 466 -53.81 -93.73 -36.79
N LYS A 467 -54.28 -93.39 -35.58
CA LYS A 467 -55.72 -93.31 -35.29
C LYS A 467 -56.18 -91.87 -35.35
N ASP A 468 -57.34 -91.70 -35.97
CA ASP A 468 -58.16 -90.51 -36.06
C ASP A 468 -59.60 -91.05 -35.98
N TYR A 469 -60.39 -90.63 -34.99
CA TYR A 469 -61.71 -91.20 -34.70
C TYR A 469 -62.88 -90.47 -35.37
N ASP A 470 -62.78 -89.17 -35.64
CA ASP A 470 -63.84 -88.39 -36.31
C ASP A 470 -63.53 -87.94 -37.76
N GLU A 471 -62.43 -88.44 -38.32
CA GLU A 471 -61.99 -88.34 -39.72
C GLU A 471 -61.66 -86.88 -40.15
N ASP A 472 -61.03 -86.15 -39.24
CA ASP A 472 -60.65 -84.73 -39.34
C ASP A 472 -59.27 -84.52 -40.02
N GLY A 473 -58.33 -85.45 -39.81
CA GLY A 473 -56.96 -85.39 -40.32
C GLY A 473 -55.88 -85.19 -39.24
N ILE A 474 -56.24 -84.80 -38.02
CA ILE A 474 -55.37 -84.79 -36.84
C ILE A 474 -55.58 -86.09 -36.05
N GLY A 475 -54.51 -86.70 -35.52
CA GLY A 475 -54.61 -87.97 -34.81
C GLY A 475 -55.03 -87.89 -33.33
N ASP A 476 -55.59 -88.99 -32.81
CA ASP A 476 -55.96 -89.22 -31.40
C ASP A 476 -54.84 -88.88 -30.38
N ALA A 477 -53.58 -88.80 -30.82
CA ALA A 477 -52.40 -88.59 -29.97
C ALA A 477 -52.03 -87.10 -29.78
N CYS A 478 -52.41 -86.24 -30.74
CA CYS A 478 -52.05 -84.82 -30.80
C CYS A 478 -53.25 -83.89 -30.87
N ASP A 479 -54.46 -84.39 -31.16
CA ASP A 479 -55.67 -83.59 -31.04
C ASP A 479 -55.92 -83.14 -29.59
N SER A 480 -56.17 -81.84 -29.44
CA SER A 480 -56.53 -81.21 -28.16
C SER A 480 -58.00 -80.79 -28.08
N GLU A 481 -58.77 -80.93 -29.17
CA GLU A 481 -60.21 -80.68 -29.23
C GLU A 481 -61.08 -81.94 -28.97
N GLU A 482 -60.50 -83.15 -28.84
CA GLU A 482 -61.18 -84.45 -28.57
C GLU A 482 -62.22 -84.38 -27.43
N LEU A 483 -62.00 -83.48 -26.46
CA LEU A 483 -62.92 -83.20 -25.36
C LEU A 483 -64.27 -82.58 -25.79
N ALA A 484 -64.47 -82.24 -27.08
CA ALA A 484 -65.66 -81.58 -27.60
C ALA A 484 -66.63 -82.48 -28.40
N THR A 485 -66.16 -83.56 -29.03
CA THR A 485 -66.92 -84.27 -30.10
C THR A 485 -67.57 -85.60 -29.69
N PHE A 486 -67.93 -85.78 -28.41
CA PHE A 486 -68.93 -86.78 -27.99
C PHE A 486 -70.34 -86.44 -28.54
N SER A 487 -70.50 -86.67 -29.85
CA SER A 487 -71.64 -86.28 -30.66
C SER A 487 -72.89 -87.02 -30.21
N ASN A 488 -73.80 -86.30 -29.56
CA ASN A 488 -75.07 -86.81 -29.06
C ASN A 488 -76.05 -87.24 -30.19
N ALA A 489 -75.62 -87.19 -31.46
CA ALA A 489 -76.40 -87.51 -32.65
C ALA A 489 -76.73 -89.00 -32.83
N GLN A 490 -76.04 -89.93 -32.15
CA GLN A 490 -76.38 -91.36 -32.22
C GLN A 490 -77.53 -91.80 -31.30
N PHE A 491 -78.02 -90.94 -30.40
CA PHE A 491 -79.16 -91.26 -29.51
C PHE A 491 -80.53 -91.11 -30.20
N ASP A 492 -80.76 -91.88 -31.26
CA ASP A 492 -82.08 -92.03 -31.88
C ASP A 492 -83.04 -92.84 -30.97
N SER A 493 -83.64 -92.13 -30.03
CA SER A 493 -84.68 -92.63 -29.13
C SER A 493 -85.96 -93.09 -29.85
N SER A 494 -86.15 -92.79 -31.14
CA SER A 494 -87.35 -93.22 -31.90
C SER A 494 -87.32 -94.68 -32.34
N LYS A 495 -86.18 -95.38 -32.17
CA LYS A 495 -86.06 -96.84 -32.44
C LYS A 495 -86.32 -97.74 -31.24
N TRP A 496 -86.64 -97.19 -30.05
CA TRP A 496 -86.76 -97.97 -28.80
C TRP A 496 -88.03 -97.65 -27.98
N LEU A 497 -89.22 -97.80 -28.57
CA LEU A 497 -90.44 -98.31 -27.90
C LEU A 497 -91.58 -98.63 -28.88
#